data_AF-A0A139D2G1-F1
#
_entry.id   AF-A0A139D2G1-F1
#
_cell.length_a   1.000
_cell.length_b   1.000
_cell.length_c   1.000
_cell.angle_alpha   90.00
_cell.angle_beta   90.00
_cell.angle_gamma   90.00
#
_symmetry.space_group_name_H-M   'P 1'
#
loop_
_entity.id
_entity.type
_entity.pdbx_description
1 polymer ?
#
loop_
_entity_poly.entity_id
_entity_poly.type
_entity_poly.pdbx_seq_one_letter_code
_entity_poly.pdbx_strand_id
1 'polypeptide(L)' 'YRVLLNEVVPTFYGNKDRWKDMMMESIATTYERFSAKKMLERYYSEMYNK' A
#
# COMPACT_ATOMS: atom_id res chain seq x y z
N TYR A 1 -0.58 8.80 -15.56
CA TYR A 1 -1.97 9.29 -15.54
C TYR A 1 -3.03 8.30 -16.02
N ARG A 2 -2.74 7.35 -16.94
CA ARG A 2 -3.72 6.38 -17.47
C ARG A 2 -4.54 5.64 -16.40
N VAL A 3 -3.86 5.03 -15.42
CA VAL A 3 -4.51 4.22 -14.37
C VAL A 3 -5.36 5.10 -13.43
N LEU A 4 -4.83 6.24 -12.99
CA LEU A 4 -5.56 7.15 -12.10
C LEU A 4 -6.87 7.62 -12.74
N LEU A 5 -6.82 8.10 -13.99
CA LEU A 5 -7.97 8.71 -14.65
C LEU A 5 -8.97 7.68 -15.19
N ASN A 6 -8.50 6.52 -15.68
CA ASN A 6 -9.36 5.56 -16.37
C ASN A 6 -9.84 4.43 -15.44
N GLU A 7 -9.16 4.20 -14.32
CA GLU A 7 -9.45 3.06 -13.45
C GLU A 7 -9.80 3.52 -12.03
N VAL A 8 -8.94 4.33 -11.40
CA VAL A 8 -9.11 4.73 -10.00
C VAL A 8 -10.26 5.72 -9.82
N VAL A 9 -10.26 6.84 -10.54
CA VAL A 9 -11.28 7.89 -10.43
C VAL A 9 -12.68 7.35 -10.78
N PRO A 10 -12.89 6.62 -11.89
CA PRO A 10 -14.21 6.08 -12.21
C PRO A 10 -14.69 5.04 -11.19
N THR A 11 -13.78 4.18 -10.68
CA THR A 11 -14.16 3.17 -9.68
C THR A 11 -14.58 3.81 -8.36
N PHE A 12 -13.88 4.85 -7.92
CA PHE A 12 -14.22 5.58 -6.70
C PHE A 12 -15.66 6.12 -6.70
N TYR A 13 -16.10 6.72 -7.82
CA TYR A 13 -17.44 7.29 -7.91
C TYR A 13 -18.51 6.29 -8.35
N GLY A 14 -18.17 5.30 -9.19
CA GLY A 14 -19.13 4.40 -9.83
C GLY A 14 -19.27 3.02 -9.20
N ASN A 15 -18.34 2.58 -8.34
CA ASN A 15 -18.38 1.24 -7.76
C ASN A 15 -17.69 1.20 -6.38
N LYS A 16 -18.46 1.51 -5.34
CA LYS A 16 -17.97 1.59 -3.95
C LYS A 16 -17.46 0.26 -3.40
N ASP A 17 -18.05 -0.87 -3.79
CA ASP A 17 -17.63 -2.17 -3.29
C ASP A 17 -16.27 -2.56 -3.87
N ARG A 18 -16.10 -2.41 -5.20
CA ARG A 18 -14.80 -2.60 -5.84
C ARG A 18 -13.74 -1.64 -5.30
N TRP A 19 -14.13 -0.40 -5.00
CA TRP A 19 -13.22 0.56 -4.35
C TRP A 19 -12.73 0.07 -3.00
N LYS A 20 -13.61 -0.46 -2.14
CA LYS A 20 -13.22 -1.02 -0.85
C LYS A 20 -12.24 -2.18 -1.02
N ASP A 21 -12.51 -3.10 -1.94
CA ASP A 21 -11.62 -4.23 -2.21
C ASP A 21 -10.24 -3.75 -2.65
N MET A 22 -10.19 -2.79 -3.59
CA MET A 22 -8.93 -2.18 -4.05
C MET A 22 -8.15 -1.52 -2.91
N MET A 23 -8.83 -0.84 -1.99
CA MET A 23 -8.17 -0.20 -0.85
C MET A 23 -7.66 -1.21 0.17
N MET A 24 -8.43 -2.27 0.45
CA MET A 24 -8.01 -3.35 1.35
C MET A 24 -6.74 -4.04 0.81
N GLU A 25 -6.71 -4.35 -0.48
CA GLU A 25 -5.53 -4.93 -1.14
C GLU A 25 -4.33 -3.97 -1.16
N SER A 26 -4.57 -2.67 -1.39
CA SER A 26 -3.52 -1.65 -1.31
C SER A 26 -2.89 -1.59 0.09
N ILE A 27 -3.71 -1.66 1.14
CA ILE A 27 -3.23 -1.68 2.53
C ILE A 27 -2.46 -2.97 2.80
N ALA A 28 -3.02 -4.13 2.45
CA ALA A 28 -2.40 -5.43 2.72
C ALA A 28 -1.02 -5.57 2.06
N THR A 29 -0.88 -5.11 0.81
CA THR A 29 0.37 -5.22 0.06
C THR A 29 1.44 -4.23 0.51
N THR A 30 1.06 -3.09 1.07
CA THR A 30 2.00 -2.02 1.48
C THR A 30 2.34 -2.06 2.96
N TYR A 31 1.44 -2.55 3.81
CA TYR A 31 1.58 -2.53 5.27
C TYR A 31 2.91 -3.12 5.73
N GLU A 32 3.22 -4.36 5.35
CA GLU A 32 4.43 -5.04 5.84
C GLU A 32 5.70 -4.30 5.42
N ARG A 33 5.78 -3.95 4.12
CA ARG A 33 6.96 -3.32 3.52
C ARG A 33 7.27 -1.94 4.09
N PHE A 34 6.22 -1.15 4.36
CA PHE A 34 6.36 0.23 4.81
C PHE A 34 6.02 0.43 6.29
N SER A 35 5.87 -0.67 7.06
CA SER A 35 5.64 -0.59 8.49
C SER A 35 6.84 0.02 9.23
N ALA A 36 6.54 0.74 10.31
CA ALA A 36 7.57 1.23 11.22
C ALA A 36 8.40 0.08 11.81
N LYS A 37 7.76 -1.08 12.08
CA LYS A 37 8.44 -2.30 12.50
C LYS A 37 9.52 -2.71 11.50
N LYS A 38 9.19 -2.80 10.20
CA LYS A 38 10.17 -3.21 9.19
C LYS A 38 11.30 -2.22 9.03
N MET A 39 11.01 -0.93 9.18
CA MET A 39 12.02 0.12 9.20
C MET A 39 12.97 -0.02 10.39
N LEU A 40 12.47 -0.31 11.58
CA LEU A 40 13.30 -0.52 12.78
C LEU A 40 14.15 -1.80 12.68
N GLU A 41 13.56 -2.91 12.21
CA GLU A 41 14.31 -4.15 11.97
C GLU A 41 15.47 -3.91 11.00
N ARG A 42 15.19 -3.22 9.88
CA ARG A 42 16.19 -2.88 8.88
C ARG A 42 17.27 -1.98 9.45
N TYR A 43 16.88 -0.92 10.17
CA TYR A 43 17.82 -0.02 10.83
C TYR A 43 18.76 -0.79 11.78
N TYR A 44 18.20 -1.63 12.63
CA TYR A 44 18.98 -2.40 13.58
C TYR A 44 19.94 -3.38 12.87
N SER A 45 19.44 -4.10 11.87
CA SER A 45 20.26 -5.04 11.10
C SER A 45 21.40 -4.35 10.35
N GLU A 46 21.15 -3.20 9.72
CA GLU A 46 22.16 -2.49 8.93
C GLU A 46 23.22 -1.80 9.82
N MET A 47 22.84 -1.37 11.02
CA MET A 47 23.73 -0.63 11.92
C MET A 47 24.50 -1.52 12.92
N TYR A 48 23.89 -2.61 13.41
CA TYR A 48 24.43 -3.36 14.55
C TYR A 48 24.77 -4.82 14.27
N ASN A 49 24.22 -5.43 13.21
CA ASN A 49 24.43 -6.85 12.90
C ASN A 49 25.41 -7.07 11.73
N LYS A 50 26.50 -6.30 11.68
CA LYS A 50 27.58 -6.49 10.68
C LYS A 50 28.62 -7.50 11.15
#